data_AF-A0A430L2L6-F1
#
_entry.id   AF-A0A430L2L6-F1
#
_cell.length_a   1.000
_cell.length_b   1.000
_cell.length_c   1.000
_cell.angle_alpha   90.00
_cell.angle_beta   90.00
_cell.angle_gamma   90.00
#
_symmetry.space_group_name_H-M   'P 1'
#
loop_
_entity.id
_entity.type
_entity.pdbx_description
1 polymer ?
#
loop_
_entity_poly.entity_id
_entity_poly.type
_entity_poly.pdbx_seq_one_letter_code
_entity_poly.pdbx_strand_id
1 'polypeptide(L)'
;MKINSPFQTLPKECLAAASQGMVYALDNDIILKVPFQYEVTEEDLEQAHCWDLSLRSLVAMENESAVYQALQESPHPNFVRRLIATRVDCLFLERLETLQNAWPKAKHTQRYRWALDLLAALSWLEKIGFVHGDLAVRNLGVDRSSHCLKLFDFGSSISRSHPDYSNDMMRDHFGLATCLHFILSGIDPFATVRSHSEAIEIRCKLESGQWQVAKEAEVVADTIQDGWAGRNGSMRFNQLFDRVANTFHRLSQYTTPTTLVEGHYQKLQSRCQDWLRYAQANPLWKDPDEYVAACQHVGHQAVLDDWR
;
A
#
# COMPACT_ATOMS: atom_id res chain seq x y z
N MET A 1 24.34 5.79 -11.15
CA MET A 1 24.37 4.30 -11.23
C MET A 1 23.28 3.72 -12.12
N LYS A 2 23.54 2.55 -12.73
CA LYS A 2 22.58 1.79 -13.52
C LYS A 2 21.63 1.00 -12.60
N ILE A 3 20.35 0.95 -12.96
CA ILE A 3 19.33 0.17 -12.25
C ILE A 3 19.09 -1.15 -12.99
N ASN A 4 19.11 -2.25 -12.24
CA ASN A 4 18.75 -3.59 -12.66
C ASN A 4 17.36 -3.94 -12.10
N SER A 5 16.62 -4.72 -12.88
CA SER A 5 15.37 -5.37 -12.47
C SER A 5 15.47 -6.88 -12.68
N PRO A 6 14.56 -7.69 -12.13
CA PRO A 6 14.56 -9.14 -12.33
C PRO A 6 14.38 -9.57 -13.80
N PHE A 7 13.80 -8.70 -14.66
CA PHE A 7 13.59 -9.00 -16.09
C PHE A 7 14.43 -8.07 -16.98
N GLN A 8 14.90 -8.61 -18.10
CA GLN A 8 15.60 -7.81 -19.12
C GLN A 8 14.67 -6.82 -19.81
N THR A 9 13.42 -7.23 -20.04
CA THR A 9 12.39 -6.41 -20.69
C THR A 9 11.23 -6.21 -19.74
N LEU A 10 10.94 -4.95 -19.41
CA LEU A 10 9.79 -4.55 -18.61
C LEU A 10 8.68 -4.01 -19.53
N PRO A 11 7.41 -3.99 -19.08
CA PRO A 11 6.35 -3.34 -19.83
C PRO A 11 6.67 -1.86 -20.09
N LYS A 12 6.15 -1.32 -21.20
CA LYS A 12 6.48 0.04 -21.66
C LYS A 12 5.90 1.14 -20.77
N GLU A 13 4.71 0.93 -20.22
CA GLU A 13 4.00 1.92 -19.40
C GLU A 13 4.46 1.79 -17.94
N CYS A 14 5.46 2.59 -17.56
CA CYS A 14 5.85 2.77 -16.16
C CYS A 14 4.86 3.73 -15.48
N LEU A 15 4.19 3.26 -14.43
CA LEU A 15 3.21 4.04 -13.67
C LEU A 15 3.87 4.76 -12.49
N ALA A 16 4.84 4.13 -11.86
CA ALA A 16 5.57 4.70 -10.74
C ALA A 16 6.97 4.06 -10.61
N ALA A 17 7.96 4.89 -10.29
CA ALA A 17 9.24 4.46 -9.76
C ALA A 17 9.30 4.94 -8.31
N ALA A 18 8.88 4.09 -7.38
CA ALA A 18 8.84 4.40 -5.96
C ALA A 18 10.10 3.89 -5.24
N SER A 19 10.33 4.37 -4.02
CA SER A 19 11.45 3.92 -3.18
C SER A 19 11.44 2.43 -2.85
N GLN A 20 10.31 1.74 -3.04
CA GLN A 20 10.10 0.34 -2.69
C GLN A 20 10.03 -0.60 -3.90
N GLY A 21 9.96 -0.05 -5.12
CA GLY A 21 9.83 -0.86 -6.32
C GLY A 21 9.37 -0.05 -7.52
N MET A 22 9.40 -0.69 -8.69
CA MET A 22 8.93 -0.14 -9.95
C MET A 22 7.60 -0.79 -10.31
N VAL A 23 6.62 0.04 -10.68
CA VAL A 23 5.24 -0.37 -10.97
C VAL A 23 4.95 -0.10 -12.44
N TYR A 24 4.58 -1.16 -13.16
CA TYR A 24 4.29 -1.12 -14.58
C TYR A 24 2.85 -1.54 -14.84
N ALA A 25 2.21 -0.90 -15.80
CA ALA A 25 1.03 -1.47 -16.41
C ALA A 25 1.47 -2.56 -17.38
N LEU A 26 1.10 -3.81 -17.06
CA LEU A 26 1.20 -4.88 -18.03
C LEU A 26 0.16 -4.63 -19.14
N ASP A 27 -1.02 -4.19 -18.73
CA ASP A 27 -2.13 -3.75 -19.58
C ASP A 27 -3.17 -2.93 -18.77
N ASN A 28 -4.40 -2.82 -19.30
CA ASN A 28 -5.47 -2.05 -18.70
C ASN A 28 -6.04 -2.63 -17.39
N ASP A 29 -5.78 -3.91 -17.11
CA ASP A 29 -6.37 -4.66 -15.99
C ASP A 29 -5.30 -5.23 -15.04
N ILE A 30 -4.02 -5.23 -15.43
CA ILE A 30 -2.94 -5.90 -14.70
C ILE A 30 -1.78 -4.94 -14.45
N ILE A 31 -1.31 -4.95 -13.20
CA ILE A 31 -0.09 -4.30 -12.74
C ILE A 31 1.00 -5.35 -12.53
N LEU A 32 2.21 -5.02 -12.96
CA LEU A 32 3.44 -5.71 -12.60
C LEU A 32 4.26 -4.80 -11.69
N LYS A 33 4.46 -5.19 -10.43
CA LYS A 33 5.41 -4.55 -9.51
C LYS A 33 6.66 -5.41 -9.39
N VAL A 34 7.82 -4.80 -9.50
CA VAL A 34 9.13 -5.48 -9.38
C VAL A 34 10.03 -4.71 -8.43
N PRO A 35 10.90 -5.39 -7.67
CA PRO A 35 11.97 -4.73 -6.95
C PRO A 35 13.02 -4.20 -7.94
N PHE A 36 13.92 -3.35 -7.44
CA PHE A 36 15.05 -2.84 -8.22
C PHE A 36 16.37 -2.93 -7.44
N GLN A 37 17.47 -2.95 -8.18
CA GLN A 37 18.83 -2.96 -7.62
C GLN A 37 19.71 -1.97 -8.38
N TYR A 38 20.45 -1.13 -7.66
CA TYR A 38 21.55 -0.38 -8.25
C TYR A 38 22.77 -1.30 -8.42
N GLU A 39 23.45 -1.19 -9.54
CA GLU A 39 24.69 -1.95 -9.80
C GLU A 39 25.76 -1.66 -8.74
N VAL A 40 26.49 -2.68 -8.30
CA VAL A 40 27.53 -2.56 -7.26
C VAL A 40 28.89 -2.55 -7.94
N THR A 41 29.62 -1.45 -7.81
CA THR A 41 30.96 -1.22 -8.36
C THR A 41 31.81 -0.47 -7.34
N GLU A 42 33.13 -0.70 -7.34
CA GLU A 42 34.06 0.01 -6.44
C GLU A 42 34.15 1.51 -6.73
N GLU A 43 33.83 1.91 -7.97
CA GLU A 43 33.89 3.30 -8.44
C GLU A 43 32.76 4.18 -7.88
N ASP A 44 31.68 3.57 -7.36
CA ASP A 44 30.46 4.27 -6.95
C ASP A 44 30.31 4.38 -5.41
N LEU A 45 31.39 4.29 -4.63
CA LEU A 45 31.34 4.37 -3.15
C LEU A 45 30.65 5.64 -2.62
N GLU A 46 30.79 6.78 -3.30
CA GLU A 46 30.11 8.03 -2.94
C GLU A 46 28.58 7.96 -3.08
N GLN A 47 28.07 6.98 -3.83
CA GLN A 47 26.65 6.71 -4.04
C GLN A 47 26.16 5.48 -3.23
N ALA A 48 26.88 5.05 -2.19
CA ALA A 48 26.53 3.86 -1.40
C ALA A 48 25.07 3.84 -0.86
N HIS A 49 24.47 5.01 -0.62
CA HIS A 49 23.04 5.14 -0.28
C HIS A 49 22.11 4.45 -1.30
N CYS A 50 22.46 4.42 -2.59
CA CYS A 50 21.70 3.72 -3.62
C CYS A 50 21.66 2.20 -3.37
N TRP A 51 22.70 1.62 -2.78
CA TRP A 51 22.68 0.21 -2.38
C TRP A 51 21.69 -0.03 -1.23
N ASP A 52 21.59 0.90 -0.27
CA ASP A 52 20.57 0.83 0.79
C ASP A 52 19.15 0.92 0.22
N LEU A 53 18.93 1.75 -0.80
CA LEU A 53 17.64 1.80 -1.51
C LEU A 53 17.31 0.47 -2.19
N SER A 54 18.31 -0.24 -2.70
CA SER A 54 18.13 -1.56 -3.31
C SER A 54 17.73 -2.59 -2.26
N LEU A 55 18.43 -2.62 -1.11
CA LEU A 55 18.09 -3.49 0.02
C LEU A 55 16.67 -3.22 0.52
N ARG A 56 16.29 -1.95 0.69
CA ARG A 56 14.93 -1.54 1.04
C ARG A 56 13.89 -2.01 0.02
N SER A 57 14.20 -1.94 -1.27
CA SER A 57 13.28 -2.42 -2.32
C SER A 57 13.08 -3.93 -2.25
N LEU A 58 14.15 -4.69 -1.97
CA LEU A 58 14.06 -6.15 -1.78
C LEU A 58 13.21 -6.51 -0.56
N VAL A 59 13.49 -5.89 0.59
CA VAL A 59 12.71 -6.16 1.82
C VAL A 59 11.26 -5.72 1.70
N ALA A 60 10.99 -4.60 1.02
CA ALA A 60 9.61 -4.20 0.75
C ALA A 60 8.85 -5.24 -0.09
N MET A 61 9.52 -5.90 -1.04
CA MET A 61 8.92 -6.99 -1.82
C MET A 61 8.66 -8.24 -0.96
N GLU A 62 9.55 -8.55 -0.01
CA GLU A 62 9.36 -9.63 0.97
C GLU A 62 8.15 -9.36 1.87
N ASN A 63 8.09 -8.17 2.47
CA ASN A 63 6.99 -7.71 3.33
C ASN A 63 5.65 -7.77 2.61
N GLU A 64 5.59 -7.21 1.40
CA GLU A 64 4.35 -7.22 0.62
C GLU A 64 3.95 -8.64 0.19
N SER A 65 4.93 -9.49 -0.14
CA SER A 65 4.68 -10.90 -0.45
C SER A 65 4.10 -11.67 0.73
N ALA A 66 4.59 -11.42 1.95
CA ALA A 66 4.11 -12.06 3.18
C ALA A 66 2.65 -11.72 3.46
N VAL A 67 2.27 -10.44 3.31
CA VAL A 67 0.86 -10.02 3.46
C VAL A 67 -0.04 -10.71 2.45
N TYR A 68 0.35 -10.74 1.17
CA TYR A 68 -0.46 -11.42 0.16
C TYR A 68 -0.55 -12.94 0.35
N GLN A 69 0.48 -13.57 0.93
CA GLN A 69 0.41 -14.99 1.29
C GLN A 69 -0.63 -15.21 2.40
N ALA A 70 -0.62 -14.39 3.46
CA ALA A 70 -1.63 -14.46 4.51
C ALA A 70 -3.06 -14.19 3.97
N LEU A 71 -3.20 -13.28 3.00
CA LEU A 71 -4.48 -12.99 2.34
C LEU A 71 -4.94 -14.13 1.41
N GLN A 72 -4.07 -15.02 0.94
CA GLN A 72 -4.49 -16.21 0.19
C GLN A 72 -5.12 -17.25 1.11
N GLU A 73 -4.56 -17.43 2.29
CA GLU A 73 -5.10 -18.33 3.32
C GLU A 73 -6.41 -17.79 3.90
N SER A 74 -6.54 -16.46 3.99
CA SER A 74 -7.67 -15.78 4.59
C SER A 74 -8.12 -14.57 3.73
N PRO A 75 -8.84 -14.79 2.61
CA PRO A 75 -9.17 -13.75 1.66
C PRO A 75 -10.17 -12.72 2.17
N HIS A 76 -10.03 -11.47 1.70
CA HIS A 76 -10.95 -10.38 2.00
C HIS A 76 -11.15 -9.46 0.78
N PRO A 77 -12.38 -9.03 0.46
CA PRO A 77 -12.69 -8.34 -0.80
C PRO A 77 -12.11 -6.93 -0.93
N ASN A 78 -11.74 -6.30 0.20
CA ASN A 78 -11.20 -4.93 0.23
C ASN A 78 -9.66 -4.87 0.14
N PHE A 79 -9.03 -5.90 -0.41
CA PHE A 79 -7.61 -5.91 -0.75
C PHE A 79 -7.45 -6.11 -2.26
N VAL A 80 -6.41 -5.51 -2.83
CA VAL A 80 -5.95 -5.85 -4.17
C VAL A 80 -5.61 -7.34 -4.24
N ARG A 81 -6.01 -7.99 -5.33
CA ARG A 81 -5.73 -9.40 -5.55
C ARG A 81 -4.38 -9.59 -6.22
N ARG A 82 -3.52 -10.39 -5.58
CA ARG A 82 -2.34 -10.98 -6.21
C ARG A 82 -2.75 -12.11 -7.15
N LEU A 83 -2.38 -11.98 -8.42
CA LEU A 83 -2.81 -12.86 -9.51
C LEU A 83 -1.91 -14.11 -9.65
N ILE A 84 -0.62 -13.99 -9.32
CA ILE A 84 0.33 -15.12 -9.29
C ILE A 84 0.96 -15.22 -7.90
N ALA A 85 0.68 -16.33 -7.22
CA ALA A 85 1.16 -16.62 -5.88
C ALA A 85 2.61 -17.15 -5.84
N THR A 86 3.03 -17.88 -6.88
CA THR A 86 4.20 -18.75 -6.84
C THR A 86 5.55 -18.04 -7.04
N ARG A 87 5.55 -16.71 -7.15
CA ARG A 87 6.72 -15.92 -7.53
C ARG A 87 6.99 -14.84 -6.50
N VAL A 88 8.21 -14.78 -5.98
CA VAL A 88 8.61 -13.82 -4.91
C VAL A 88 9.42 -12.64 -5.44
N ASP A 89 9.90 -12.72 -6.68
CA ASP A 89 10.71 -11.70 -7.36
C ASP A 89 9.86 -10.63 -8.07
N CYS A 90 8.53 -10.77 -8.06
CA CYS A 90 7.59 -9.79 -8.59
C CYS A 90 6.18 -10.00 -8.06
N LEU A 91 5.32 -9.01 -8.23
CA LEU A 91 3.89 -9.09 -7.95
C LEU A 91 3.08 -8.77 -9.20
N PHE A 92 2.21 -9.68 -9.58
CA PHE A 92 1.11 -9.40 -10.51
C PHE A 92 -0.13 -9.06 -9.71
N LEU A 93 -0.64 -7.86 -9.87
CA LEU A 93 -1.78 -7.34 -9.13
C LEU A 93 -2.89 -6.93 -10.11
N GLU A 94 -4.14 -7.00 -9.68
CA GLU A 94 -5.22 -6.35 -10.42
C GLU A 94 -5.00 -4.82 -10.48
N ARG A 95 -5.36 -4.20 -11.61
CA ARG A 95 -5.27 -2.74 -11.78
C ARG A 95 -6.55 -2.07 -11.34
N LEU A 96 -6.43 -1.15 -10.38
CA LEU A 96 -7.54 -0.35 -9.86
C LEU A 96 -7.58 1.04 -10.48
N GLU A 97 -8.75 1.69 -10.40
CA GLU A 97 -8.81 3.15 -10.53
C GLU A 97 -8.39 3.77 -9.20
N THR A 98 -7.46 4.73 -9.19
CA THR A 98 -7.03 5.39 -7.95
C THR A 98 -8.22 6.08 -7.28
N LEU A 99 -8.22 6.13 -5.94
CA LEU A 99 -9.33 6.75 -5.22
C LEU A 99 -9.53 8.22 -5.63
N GLN A 100 -8.45 8.97 -5.88
CA GLN A 100 -8.52 10.36 -6.34
C GLN A 100 -9.26 10.51 -7.67
N ASN A 101 -9.11 9.55 -8.59
CA ASN A 101 -9.78 9.57 -9.90
C ASN A 101 -11.24 9.11 -9.81
N ALA A 102 -11.53 8.15 -8.91
CA ALA A 102 -12.87 7.63 -8.69
C ALA A 102 -13.76 8.59 -7.87
N TRP A 103 -13.18 9.34 -6.93
CA TRP A 103 -13.92 10.15 -5.96
C TRP A 103 -14.85 11.23 -6.57
N PRO A 104 -14.44 12.00 -7.60
CA PRO A 104 -15.32 13.01 -8.22
C PRO A 104 -16.60 12.42 -8.82
N LYS A 105 -16.58 11.12 -9.18
CA LYS A 105 -17.71 10.40 -9.78
C LYS A 105 -18.62 9.74 -8.73
N ALA A 106 -18.16 9.68 -7.47
CA ALA A 106 -18.81 8.95 -6.40
C ALA A 106 -19.94 9.74 -5.74
N LYS A 107 -21.07 9.06 -5.54
CA LYS A 107 -22.20 9.56 -4.72
C LYS A 107 -21.84 9.48 -3.22
N HIS A 108 -22.52 10.27 -2.39
CA HIS A 108 -22.32 10.24 -0.93
C HIS A 108 -22.47 8.84 -0.31
N THR A 109 -23.46 8.06 -0.74
CA THR A 109 -23.66 6.68 -0.27
C THR A 109 -22.48 5.77 -0.61
N GLN A 110 -21.86 5.98 -1.78
CA GLN A 110 -20.66 5.25 -2.19
C GLN A 110 -19.45 5.60 -1.31
N ARG A 111 -19.30 6.88 -0.94
CA ARG A 111 -18.22 7.35 -0.05
C ARG A 111 -18.36 6.77 1.36
N TYR A 112 -19.56 6.71 1.91
CA TYR A 112 -19.80 6.02 3.19
C TYR A 112 -19.46 4.54 3.12
N ARG A 113 -19.79 3.89 2.01
CA ARG A 113 -19.40 2.50 1.79
C ARG A 113 -17.88 2.34 1.70
N TRP A 114 -17.17 3.21 0.97
CA TRP A 114 -15.71 3.17 0.90
C TRP A 114 -15.02 3.38 2.25
N ALA A 115 -15.57 4.23 3.11
CA ALA A 115 -15.07 4.39 4.48
C ALA A 115 -15.22 3.09 5.29
N LEU A 116 -16.33 2.37 5.12
CA LEU A 116 -16.54 1.07 5.76
C LEU A 116 -15.69 -0.04 5.14
N ASP A 117 -15.51 -0.04 3.82
CA ASP A 117 -14.61 -0.95 3.09
C ASP A 117 -13.17 -0.82 3.62
N LEU A 118 -12.68 0.40 3.84
CA LEU A 118 -11.35 0.66 4.41
C LEU A 118 -11.23 0.15 5.86
N LEU A 119 -12.22 0.46 6.71
CA LEU A 119 -12.23 -0.01 8.09
C LEU A 119 -12.30 -1.54 8.19
N ALA A 120 -13.07 -2.18 7.31
CA ALA A 120 -13.12 -3.64 7.20
C ALA A 120 -11.77 -4.22 6.77
N ALA A 121 -11.10 -3.61 5.79
CA ALA A 121 -9.76 -4.00 5.38
C ALA A 121 -8.76 -3.92 6.54
N LEU A 122 -8.70 -2.79 7.25
CA LEU A 122 -7.75 -2.62 8.36
C LEU A 122 -8.06 -3.54 9.55
N SER A 123 -9.34 -3.73 9.87
CA SER A 123 -9.75 -4.72 10.87
C SER A 123 -9.32 -6.13 10.49
N TRP A 124 -9.37 -6.46 9.20
CA TRP A 124 -8.89 -7.76 8.72
C TRP A 124 -7.38 -7.88 8.78
N LEU A 125 -6.65 -6.85 8.35
CA LEU A 125 -5.18 -6.78 8.36
C LEU A 125 -4.64 -6.95 9.80
N GLU A 126 -5.22 -6.21 10.74
CA GLU A 126 -4.91 -6.33 12.17
C GLU A 126 -5.17 -7.75 12.68
N LYS A 127 -6.33 -8.33 12.30
CA LYS A 127 -6.71 -9.69 12.71
C LYS A 127 -5.70 -10.74 12.22
N ILE A 128 -5.25 -10.65 10.97
CA ILE A 128 -4.24 -11.56 10.41
C ILE A 128 -2.80 -11.25 10.86
N GLY A 129 -2.62 -10.23 11.73
CA GLY A 129 -1.37 -9.99 12.44
C GLY A 129 -0.42 -9.02 11.76
N PHE A 130 -0.92 -8.14 10.89
CA PHE A 130 -0.12 -7.13 10.21
C PHE A 130 -0.64 -5.71 10.49
N VAL A 131 0.24 -4.73 10.31
CA VAL A 131 -0.10 -3.30 10.11
C VAL A 131 0.38 -2.90 8.72
N HIS A 132 -0.25 -1.92 8.11
CA HIS A 132 0.13 -1.44 6.78
C HIS A 132 1.44 -0.65 6.79
N GLY A 133 1.68 0.19 7.81
CA GLY A 133 2.92 0.94 8.01
C GLY A 133 3.11 2.17 7.09
N ASP A 134 2.29 2.29 6.05
CA ASP A 134 2.23 3.42 5.11
C ASP A 134 0.79 3.66 4.61
N LEU A 135 -0.17 3.64 5.53
CA LEU A 135 -1.57 3.88 5.17
C LEU A 135 -1.78 5.33 4.71
N ALA A 136 -2.11 5.50 3.42
CA ALA A 136 -2.33 6.82 2.81
C ALA A 136 -3.34 6.73 1.65
N VAL A 137 -3.91 7.87 1.25
CA VAL A 137 -4.91 7.96 0.16
C VAL A 137 -4.38 7.39 -1.16
N ARG A 138 -3.09 7.57 -1.45
CA ARG A 138 -2.43 7.02 -2.65
C ARG A 138 -2.42 5.49 -2.72
N ASN A 139 -2.58 4.82 -1.58
CA ASN A 139 -2.59 3.36 -1.43
C ASN A 139 -4.02 2.80 -1.42
N LEU A 140 -5.00 3.62 -1.82
CA LEU A 140 -6.41 3.27 -1.95
C LEU A 140 -6.86 3.33 -3.41
N GLY A 141 -7.57 2.29 -3.84
CA GLY A 141 -8.12 2.20 -5.18
C GLY A 141 -9.53 1.67 -5.16
N VAL A 142 -10.21 1.82 -6.29
CA VAL A 142 -11.58 1.34 -6.49
C VAL A 142 -11.56 0.36 -7.65
N ASP A 143 -12.13 -0.82 -7.41
CA ASP A 143 -12.38 -1.76 -8.49
C ASP A 143 -13.46 -1.21 -9.42
N ARG A 144 -13.15 -1.14 -10.72
CA ARG A 144 -14.02 -0.53 -11.73
C ARG A 144 -15.35 -1.27 -11.90
N SER A 145 -15.38 -2.56 -11.56
CA SER A 145 -16.54 -3.42 -11.77
C SER A 145 -17.47 -3.47 -10.56
N SER A 146 -16.91 -3.73 -9.37
CA SER A 146 -17.67 -3.87 -8.12
C SER A 146 -17.86 -2.55 -7.37
N HIS A 147 -17.13 -1.50 -7.76
CA HIS A 147 -17.05 -0.22 -7.06
C HIS A 147 -16.60 -0.34 -5.59
N CYS A 148 -15.98 -1.44 -5.20
CA CYS A 148 -15.44 -1.61 -3.85
C CYS A 148 -14.12 -0.86 -3.72
N LEU A 149 -13.91 -0.23 -2.56
CA LEU A 149 -12.60 0.26 -2.21
C LEU A 149 -11.70 -0.92 -1.81
N LYS A 150 -10.46 -0.88 -2.28
CA LYS A 150 -9.42 -1.87 -2.02
C LYS A 150 -8.13 -1.18 -1.59
N LEU A 151 -7.48 -1.79 -0.60
CA LEU A 151 -6.18 -1.41 -0.05
C LEU A 151 -5.05 -2.17 -0.76
N PHE A 152 -3.92 -1.51 -1.00
CA PHE A 152 -2.74 -2.09 -1.66
C PHE A 152 -1.44 -1.39 -1.21
N ASP A 153 -0.30 -1.89 -1.70
CA ASP A 153 1.05 -1.38 -1.39
C ASP A 153 1.54 -1.71 0.03
N PHE A 154 1.76 -2.99 0.30
CA PHE A 154 2.17 -3.49 1.63
C PHE A 154 3.69 -3.52 1.83
N GLY A 155 4.46 -2.73 1.08
CA GLY A 155 5.93 -2.73 1.15
C GLY A 155 6.47 -2.28 2.52
N SER A 156 5.73 -1.43 3.22
CA SER A 156 6.03 -0.98 4.58
C SER A 156 5.37 -1.84 5.67
N SER A 157 4.69 -2.94 5.30
CA SER A 157 3.92 -3.71 6.26
C SER A 157 4.83 -4.55 7.15
N ILE A 158 4.54 -4.56 8.44
CA ILE A 158 5.26 -5.37 9.43
C ILE A 158 4.29 -6.26 10.20
N SER A 159 4.80 -7.40 10.66
CA SER A 159 4.06 -8.38 11.44
C SER A 159 3.96 -7.96 12.92
N ARG A 160 3.00 -8.53 13.65
CA ARG A 160 2.80 -8.30 15.09
C ARG A 160 4.02 -8.62 15.96
N SER A 161 4.92 -9.48 15.48
CA SER A 161 6.17 -9.81 16.18
C SER A 161 7.28 -8.77 15.99
N HIS A 162 7.15 -7.85 15.04
CA HIS A 162 8.17 -6.83 14.78
C HIS A 162 8.21 -5.78 15.91
N PRO A 163 9.39 -5.33 16.38
CA PRO A 163 9.52 -4.38 17.49
C PRO A 163 8.75 -3.06 17.28
N ASP A 164 8.70 -2.57 16.04
CA ASP A 164 8.00 -1.32 15.68
C ASP A 164 6.50 -1.47 15.44
N TYR A 165 5.91 -2.65 15.63
CA TYR A 165 4.49 -2.89 15.34
C TYR A 165 3.56 -1.87 16.01
N SER A 166 3.83 -1.55 17.29
CA SER A 166 3.03 -0.55 18.02
C SER A 166 3.17 0.85 17.43
N ASN A 167 4.36 1.23 16.97
CA ASN A 167 4.61 2.54 16.36
C ASN A 167 3.89 2.66 15.01
N ASP A 168 3.92 1.61 14.20
CA ASP A 168 3.25 1.60 12.90
C ASP A 168 1.72 1.43 13.04
N MET A 169 1.24 0.77 14.08
CA MET A 169 -0.19 0.78 14.43
C MET A 169 -0.68 2.20 14.70
N MET A 170 0.06 2.99 15.49
CA MET A 170 -0.26 4.41 15.72
C MET A 170 -0.26 5.21 14.41
N ARG A 171 0.72 4.93 13.53
CA ARG A 171 0.81 5.58 12.21
C ARG A 171 -0.39 5.23 11.34
N ASP A 172 -0.84 3.98 11.35
CA ASP A 172 -2.03 3.55 10.61
C ASP A 172 -3.31 4.18 11.16
N HIS A 173 -3.45 4.39 12.48
CA HIS A 173 -4.59 5.15 13.00
C HIS A 173 -4.61 6.61 12.50
N PHE A 174 -3.45 7.26 12.43
CA PHE A 174 -3.32 8.60 11.86
C PHE A 174 -3.62 8.60 10.35
N GLY A 175 -3.08 7.62 9.63
CA GLY A 175 -3.32 7.40 8.20
C GLY A 175 -4.80 7.17 7.90
N LEU A 176 -5.48 6.37 8.72
CA LEU A 176 -6.91 6.09 8.64
C LEU A 176 -7.73 7.37 8.81
N ALA A 177 -7.43 8.20 9.82
CA ALA A 177 -8.13 9.48 10.00
C ALA A 177 -8.02 10.38 8.76
N THR A 178 -6.82 10.44 8.18
CA THR A 178 -6.55 11.19 6.95
C THR A 178 -7.30 10.61 5.75
N CYS A 179 -7.33 9.29 5.61
CA CYS A 179 -8.07 8.60 4.56
C CYS A 179 -9.58 8.76 4.71
N LEU A 180 -10.14 8.65 5.91
CA LEU A 180 -11.56 8.90 6.18
C LEU A 180 -11.95 10.33 5.84
N HIS A 181 -11.12 11.31 6.24
CA HIS A 181 -11.33 12.70 5.88
C HIS A 181 -11.40 12.87 4.35
N PHE A 182 -10.44 12.31 3.61
CA PHE A 182 -10.44 12.36 2.15
C PHE A 182 -11.64 11.63 1.53
N ILE A 183 -11.94 10.41 1.96
CA ILE A 183 -13.06 9.61 1.39
C ILE A 183 -14.37 10.40 1.48
N LEU A 184 -14.60 11.10 2.59
CA LEU A 184 -15.86 11.81 2.83
C LEU A 184 -15.89 13.20 2.19
N SER A 185 -14.78 13.94 2.20
CA SER A 185 -14.72 15.35 1.79
C SER A 185 -13.99 15.64 0.48
N GLY A 186 -13.13 14.73 0.03
CA GLY A 186 -12.23 14.91 -1.11
C GLY A 186 -11.01 15.78 -0.78
N ILE A 187 -10.83 16.16 0.48
CA ILE A 187 -9.71 16.99 0.94
C ILE A 187 -8.65 16.11 1.58
N ASP A 188 -7.46 16.10 0.98
CA ASP A 188 -6.26 15.52 1.58
C ASP A 188 -5.43 16.67 2.18
N PRO A 189 -5.24 16.69 3.52
CA PRO A 189 -4.44 17.70 4.19
C PRO A 189 -3.02 17.87 3.62
N PHE A 190 -2.47 16.82 2.99
CA PHE A 190 -1.11 16.80 2.46
C PHE A 190 -1.04 17.04 0.94
N ALA A 191 -2.16 17.25 0.24
CA ALA A 191 -2.20 17.33 -1.23
C ALA A 191 -1.28 18.40 -1.84
N THR A 192 -1.06 19.52 -1.14
CA THR A 192 -0.30 20.67 -1.64
C THR A 192 1.08 20.82 -1.02
N VAL A 193 1.52 19.85 -0.23
CA VAL A 193 2.83 19.90 0.45
C VAL A 193 3.96 19.89 -0.58
N ARG A 194 4.89 20.83 -0.42
CA ARG A 194 6.05 21.00 -1.31
C ARG A 194 7.38 20.77 -0.61
N SER A 195 7.38 20.70 0.71
CA SER A 195 8.58 20.50 1.50
C SER A 195 8.34 19.63 2.73
N HIS A 196 9.42 19.05 3.25
CA HIS A 196 9.37 18.27 4.49
C HIS A 196 8.91 19.12 5.69
N SER A 197 9.35 20.37 5.78
CA SER A 197 8.95 21.29 6.85
C SER A 197 7.45 21.60 6.83
N GLU A 198 6.87 21.80 5.64
CA GLU A 198 5.41 21.97 5.50
C GLU A 198 4.65 20.72 5.94
N ALA A 199 5.17 19.53 5.60
CA ALA A 199 4.58 18.26 6.02
C ALA A 199 4.54 18.15 7.56
N ILE A 200 5.64 18.52 8.23
CA ILE A 200 5.73 18.55 9.70
C ILE A 200 4.72 19.54 10.27
N GLU A 201 4.63 20.76 9.72
CA GLU A 201 3.71 21.78 10.22
C GLU A 201 2.24 21.33 10.12
N ILE A 202 1.84 20.76 8.99
CA ILE A 202 0.48 20.23 8.80
C ILE A 202 0.21 19.09 9.76
N ARG A 203 1.17 18.17 9.93
CA ARG A 203 1.05 17.08 10.91
C ARG A 203 0.86 17.62 12.33
N CYS A 204 1.65 18.61 12.76
CA CYS A 204 1.48 19.22 14.08
C CYS A 204 0.11 19.88 14.26
N LYS A 205 -0.44 20.52 13.21
CA LYS A 205 -1.80 21.09 13.25
C LYS A 205 -2.88 20.01 13.40
N LEU A 206 -2.72 18.87 12.73
CA LEU A 206 -3.64 17.73 12.84
C LEU A 206 -3.57 17.11 14.25
N GLU A 207 -2.36 16.84 14.75
CA GLU A 207 -2.12 16.22 16.06
C GLU A 207 -2.59 17.11 17.22
N SER A 208 -2.45 18.43 17.10
CA SER A 208 -2.93 19.40 18.10
C SER A 208 -4.43 19.71 18.01
N GLY A 209 -5.17 19.12 17.06
CA GLY A 209 -6.60 19.38 16.86
C GLY A 209 -6.92 20.78 16.30
N GLN A 210 -5.91 21.49 15.77
CA GLN A 210 -6.08 22.80 15.13
C GLN A 210 -6.63 22.69 13.71
N TRP A 211 -6.58 21.51 13.10
CA TRP A 211 -7.17 21.26 11.79
C TRP A 211 -8.68 21.04 11.88
N GLN A 212 -9.45 21.81 11.10
CA GLN A 212 -10.90 21.65 11.04
C GLN A 212 -11.27 20.50 10.11
N VAL A 213 -12.05 19.55 10.63
CA VAL A 213 -12.67 18.49 9.83
C VAL A 213 -13.64 19.14 8.84
N ALA A 214 -13.53 18.80 7.57
CA ALA A 214 -14.41 19.33 6.53
C ALA A 214 -15.88 18.95 6.78
N LYS A 215 -16.81 19.81 6.36
CA LYS A 215 -18.25 19.68 6.61
C LYS A 215 -18.81 18.31 6.19
N GLU A 216 -18.36 17.79 5.06
CA GLU A 216 -18.80 16.51 4.50
C GLU A 216 -18.31 15.31 5.32
N ALA A 217 -17.25 15.49 6.11
CA ALA A 217 -16.67 14.49 7.01
C ALA A 217 -17.10 14.64 8.48
N GLU A 218 -17.86 15.69 8.83
CA GLU A 218 -18.29 16.00 10.21
C GLU A 218 -19.05 14.84 10.87
N VAL A 219 -19.74 14.03 10.06
CA VAL A 219 -20.46 12.82 10.51
C VAL A 219 -19.61 11.88 11.36
N VAL A 220 -18.30 11.86 11.16
CA VAL A 220 -17.35 11.06 11.95
C VAL A 220 -16.18 11.90 12.48
N ALA A 221 -16.42 13.20 12.73
CA ALA A 221 -15.39 14.15 13.18
C ALA A 221 -14.60 13.66 14.39
N ASP A 222 -15.28 13.16 15.42
CA ASP A 222 -14.62 12.64 16.62
C ASP A 222 -13.63 11.53 16.28
N THR A 223 -14.00 10.61 15.38
CA THR A 223 -13.14 9.49 14.97
C THR A 223 -11.91 9.98 14.22
N ILE A 224 -12.08 10.98 13.35
CA ILE A 224 -10.97 11.60 12.61
C ILE A 224 -10.03 12.36 13.56
N GLN A 225 -10.58 13.22 14.43
CA GLN A 225 -9.79 14.00 15.38
C GLN A 225 -9.05 13.12 16.39
N ASP A 226 -9.71 12.07 16.92
CA ASP A 226 -9.08 11.12 17.84
C ASP A 226 -7.96 10.33 17.14
N GLY A 227 -8.11 10.00 15.85
CA GLY A 227 -7.07 9.34 15.07
C GLY A 227 -5.87 10.24 14.81
N TRP A 228 -6.07 11.50 14.44
CA TRP A 228 -4.98 12.47 14.26
C TRP A 228 -4.24 12.77 15.56
N ALA A 229 -4.95 12.91 16.67
CA ALA A 229 -4.34 13.21 17.98
C ALA A 229 -3.74 11.97 18.67
N GLY A 230 -3.77 10.80 18.03
CA GLY A 230 -3.27 9.55 18.61
C GLY A 230 -4.12 8.97 19.75
N ARG A 231 -5.31 9.52 20.02
CA ARG A 231 -6.21 9.03 21.08
C ARG A 231 -6.84 7.68 20.76
N ASN A 232 -6.91 7.31 19.47
CA ASN A 232 -7.37 5.99 19.03
C ASN A 232 -6.29 4.89 19.09
N GLY A 233 -5.06 5.20 19.50
CA GLY A 233 -3.92 4.31 19.40
C GLY A 233 -4.02 2.94 20.09
N SER A 234 -4.92 2.81 21.07
CA SER A 234 -5.18 1.56 21.80
C SER A 234 -6.48 0.86 21.36
N MET A 235 -7.25 1.47 20.45
CA MET A 235 -8.52 0.95 19.99
C MET A 235 -8.30 0.05 18.78
N ARG A 236 -8.95 -1.12 18.75
CA ARG A 236 -8.86 -2.01 17.59
C ARG A 236 -9.65 -1.45 16.40
N PHE A 237 -9.25 -1.78 15.18
CA PHE A 237 -9.95 -1.30 13.99
C PHE A 237 -11.38 -1.84 13.87
N ASN A 238 -11.67 -3.02 14.42
CA ASN A 238 -13.04 -3.55 14.45
C ASN A 238 -13.99 -2.69 15.32
N GLN A 239 -13.49 -2.13 16.43
CA GLN A 239 -14.27 -1.24 17.29
C GLN A 239 -14.56 0.09 16.58
N LEU A 240 -13.57 0.60 15.83
CA LEU A 240 -13.75 1.78 14.98
C LEU A 240 -14.75 1.51 13.85
N PHE A 241 -14.68 0.33 13.22
CA PHE A 241 -15.65 -0.12 12.23
C PHE A 241 -17.07 -0.05 12.81
N ASP A 242 -17.31 -0.67 13.97
CA ASP A 242 -18.63 -0.69 14.60
C ASP A 242 -19.14 0.72 14.93
N ARG A 243 -18.27 1.60 15.44
CA ARG A 243 -18.61 3.00 15.76
C ARG A 243 -19.06 3.78 14.51
N VAL A 244 -18.31 3.64 13.41
CA VAL A 244 -18.60 4.33 12.15
C VAL A 244 -19.82 3.71 11.45
N ALA A 245 -19.93 2.38 11.42
CA ALA A 245 -21.05 1.67 10.84
C ALA A 245 -22.38 2.04 11.52
N ASN A 246 -22.42 2.11 12.85
CA ASN A 246 -23.60 2.55 13.59
C ASN A 246 -23.99 4.00 13.27
N THR A 247 -23.02 4.85 12.95
CA THR A 247 -23.29 6.22 12.52
C THR A 247 -23.87 6.26 11.10
N PHE A 248 -23.32 5.49 10.16
CA PHE A 248 -23.82 5.47 8.78
C PHE A 248 -25.12 4.69 8.59
N HIS A 249 -25.40 3.67 9.39
CA HIS A 249 -26.66 2.92 9.32
C HIS A 249 -27.86 3.80 9.63
N ARG A 250 -27.70 4.77 10.55
CA ARG A 250 -28.70 5.81 10.82
C ARG A 250 -28.94 6.74 9.61
N LEU A 251 -28.04 6.76 8.64
CA LEU A 251 -28.01 7.70 7.52
C LEU A 251 -28.27 7.06 6.16
N SER A 252 -28.13 5.73 6.01
CA SER A 252 -28.25 5.06 4.71
C SER A 252 -28.55 3.55 4.82
N GLN A 253 -29.26 3.03 3.80
CA GLN A 253 -29.45 1.59 3.62
C GLN A 253 -28.21 0.99 2.94
N TYR A 254 -27.44 0.20 3.68
CA TYR A 254 -26.21 -0.42 3.21
C TYR A 254 -26.53 -1.52 2.18
N THR A 255 -25.99 -1.41 0.97
CA THR A 255 -26.07 -2.49 -0.04
C THR A 255 -24.76 -3.26 -0.08
N THR A 256 -24.86 -4.58 0.10
CA THR A 256 -23.72 -5.50 0.09
C THR A 256 -22.98 -5.43 -1.24
N PRO A 257 -21.63 -5.50 -1.23
CA PRO A 257 -20.86 -5.59 -2.45
C PRO A 257 -21.21 -6.74 -3.36
N THR A 258 -21.18 -6.48 -4.67
CA THR A 258 -21.10 -7.53 -5.68
C THR A 258 -19.65 -7.99 -5.75
N THR A 259 -19.36 -9.17 -5.22
CA THR A 259 -18.03 -9.78 -5.36
C THR A 259 -17.79 -10.17 -6.82
N LEU A 260 -16.61 -9.84 -7.35
CA LEU A 260 -16.21 -10.30 -8.68
C LEU A 260 -16.13 -11.84 -8.72
N VAL A 261 -16.65 -12.41 -9.80
CA VAL A 261 -16.68 -13.87 -10.01
C VAL A 261 -15.26 -14.38 -10.28
N GLU A 262 -14.90 -15.53 -9.69
CA GLU A 262 -13.57 -16.14 -9.79
C GLU A 262 -13.04 -16.30 -11.23
N GLY A 263 -13.93 -16.56 -12.19
CA GLY A 263 -13.57 -16.66 -13.61
C GLY A 263 -12.98 -15.39 -14.22
N HIS A 264 -13.22 -14.21 -13.64
CA HIS A 264 -12.54 -12.97 -14.03
C HIS A 264 -11.04 -13.05 -13.70
N TYR A 265 -10.69 -13.42 -12.48
CA TYR A 265 -9.31 -13.47 -12.01
C TYR A 265 -8.51 -14.60 -12.68
N GLN A 266 -9.15 -15.72 -13.01
CA GLN A 266 -8.53 -16.78 -13.81
C GLN A 266 -8.05 -16.28 -15.18
N LYS A 267 -8.84 -15.41 -15.84
CA LYS A 267 -8.44 -14.79 -17.11
C LYS A 267 -7.24 -13.86 -16.95
N LEU A 268 -7.21 -13.06 -15.88
CA LEU A 268 -6.07 -12.19 -15.58
C LEU A 268 -4.81 -13.02 -15.28
N GLN A 269 -4.94 -14.10 -14.51
CA GLN A 269 -3.84 -15.00 -14.19
C GLN A 269 -3.26 -15.66 -15.45
N SER A 270 -4.10 -16.09 -16.40
CA SER A 270 -3.64 -16.65 -17.68
C SER A 270 -2.75 -15.65 -18.44
N ARG A 271 -3.16 -14.39 -18.51
CA ARG A 271 -2.37 -13.33 -19.20
C ARG A 271 -1.04 -13.07 -18.49
N CYS A 272 -1.01 -13.11 -17.16
CA CYS A 272 0.23 -13.00 -16.40
C CYS A 272 1.19 -14.18 -16.71
N GLN A 273 0.65 -15.41 -16.76
CA GLN A 273 1.42 -16.60 -17.11
C GLN A 273 1.96 -16.54 -18.54
N ASP A 274 1.15 -16.05 -19.48
CA ASP A 274 1.57 -15.86 -20.86
C ASP A 274 2.74 -14.87 -20.95
N TRP A 275 2.67 -13.74 -20.25
CA TRP A 275 3.79 -12.79 -20.19
C TRP A 275 5.06 -13.42 -19.62
N LEU A 276 4.95 -14.18 -18.53
CA LEU A 276 6.08 -14.85 -17.90
C LEU A 276 6.80 -15.84 -18.81
N ARG A 277 6.09 -16.51 -19.73
CA ARG A 277 6.71 -17.43 -20.69
C ARG A 277 7.68 -16.73 -21.65
N TYR A 278 7.46 -15.45 -21.91
CA TYR A 278 8.29 -14.65 -22.83
C TYR A 278 9.26 -13.72 -22.11
N ALA A 279 9.04 -13.45 -20.82
CA ALA A 279 9.93 -12.61 -20.02
C ALA A 279 11.28 -13.30 -19.80
N GLN A 280 12.36 -12.62 -20.20
CA GLN A 280 13.73 -13.11 -19.98
C GLN A 280 14.26 -12.60 -18.64
N ALA A 281 14.77 -13.52 -17.81
CA ALA A 281 15.43 -13.17 -16.56
C ALA A 281 16.68 -12.32 -16.84
N ASN A 282 16.91 -11.32 -15.99
CA ASN A 282 18.10 -10.48 -16.10
C ASN A 282 19.32 -11.19 -15.47
N PRO A 283 20.37 -11.52 -16.23
CA PRO A 283 21.55 -12.21 -15.70
C PRO A 283 22.37 -11.35 -14.72
N LEU A 284 22.12 -10.04 -14.66
CA LEU A 284 22.76 -9.14 -13.70
C LEU A 284 22.00 -9.01 -12.38
N TRP A 285 20.77 -9.53 -12.32
CA TRP A 285 19.97 -9.56 -11.10
C TRP A 285 20.62 -10.50 -10.09
N LYS A 286 20.80 -10.02 -8.86
CA LYS A 286 21.32 -10.80 -7.74
C LYS A 286 20.17 -11.17 -6.82
N ASP A 287 20.18 -12.36 -6.24
CA ASP A 287 19.31 -12.59 -5.09
C ASP A 287 19.73 -11.70 -3.89
N PRO A 288 18.92 -11.58 -2.83
CA PRO A 288 19.25 -10.70 -1.71
C PRO A 288 20.61 -11.00 -1.05
N ASP A 289 20.96 -12.27 -0.90
CA ASP A 289 22.21 -12.68 -0.23
C ASP A 289 23.43 -12.37 -1.13
N GLU A 290 23.31 -12.65 -2.43
CA GLU A 290 24.30 -12.28 -3.44
C GLU A 290 24.50 -10.77 -3.52
N TYR A 291 23.43 -9.98 -3.40
CA TYR A 291 23.50 -8.52 -3.44
C TYR A 291 24.22 -7.96 -2.20
N VAL A 292 23.88 -8.47 -1.01
CA VAL A 292 24.55 -8.11 0.25
C VAL A 292 26.05 -8.44 0.18
N ALA A 293 26.40 -9.64 -0.29
CA ALA A 293 27.78 -10.05 -0.47
C ALA A 293 28.55 -9.12 -1.43
N ALA A 294 27.91 -8.69 -2.53
CA ALA A 294 28.50 -7.74 -3.46
C ALA A 294 28.75 -6.37 -2.80
N CYS A 295 27.79 -5.84 -2.02
CA CYS A 295 27.95 -4.59 -1.28
C CYS A 295 29.09 -4.69 -0.25
N GLN A 296 29.17 -5.78 0.51
CA GLN A 296 30.23 -5.99 1.50
C GLN A 296 31.61 -6.10 0.85
N HIS A 297 31.70 -6.72 -0.33
CA HIS A 297 32.96 -6.86 -1.07
C HIS A 297 33.58 -5.50 -1.43
N VAL A 298 32.74 -4.51 -1.80
CA VAL A 298 33.19 -3.16 -2.12
C VAL A 298 33.36 -2.27 -0.89
N GLY A 299 33.17 -2.81 0.33
CA GLY A 299 33.39 -2.09 1.59
C GLY A 299 32.15 -1.39 2.17
N HIS A 300 30.95 -1.64 1.65
CA HIS A 300 29.70 -1.14 2.25
C HIS A 300 29.21 -2.06 3.36
N GLN A 301 28.86 -1.49 4.51
CA GLN A 301 28.28 -2.23 5.64
C GLN A 301 26.80 -2.54 5.36
N ALA A 302 26.54 -3.43 4.41
CA ALA A 302 25.20 -3.90 4.09
C ALA A 302 24.76 -4.96 5.11
N VAL A 303 23.67 -4.68 5.81
CA VAL A 303 22.98 -5.62 6.71
C VAL A 303 21.50 -5.64 6.30
N LEU A 304 21.03 -6.77 5.77
CA LEU A 304 19.64 -6.90 5.32
C LEU A 304 18.65 -6.93 6.50
N ASP A 305 19.06 -7.52 7.62
CA ASP A 305 18.24 -7.65 8.83
C ASP A 305 17.96 -6.30 9.51
N ASP A 306 18.76 -5.26 9.26
CA ASP A 306 18.47 -3.90 9.74
C ASP A 306 17.20 -3.32 9.08
N TRP A 307 16.77 -3.90 7.97
CA TRP A 307 15.59 -3.46 7.21
C TRP A 307 14.37 -4.38 7.39
N ARG A 308 14.52 -5.57 7.99
CA ARG A 308 13.48 -6.60 8.18
C ARG A 308 12.84 -6.53 9.56
#